data_AF-A0A151BEX4-F1
#
_entry.id   AF-A0A151BEX4-F1
#
_cell.length_a   1.000
_cell.length_b   1.000
_cell.length_c   1.000
_cell.angle_alpha   90.00
_cell.angle_beta   90.00
_cell.angle_gamma   90.00
#
_symmetry.space_group_name_H-M   'P 1'
#
loop_
_entity.id
_entity.type
_entity.pdbx_description
1 polymer ?
#
loop_
_entity_poly.entity_id
_entity_poly.type
_entity_poly.pdbx_seq_one_letter_code
_entity_poly.pdbx_strand_id
1 'polypeptide(L)'
;MSVKPLSYYRERYIRFQPSPFCPGCGNGTILNCFVRAIDELGIPRERVLCVSGIGCSAWIPSPNLRGDTLHTTHGRAIAFATGAKVYNPHLYTVVFTGDGDGAGIGGNHLIHAARRNIDITVILVNNLSYAMTGGQIAPTTLHGLRTTTSPYGNPEHPFDLVKLAAAAGATYVARWTTYHVVELTRSIKEALRHRGFSFIEVLSQCPTQQRRLFGLRGPMRTLPSRIVEMFAEGTYLRGRPLKGSYLYALPEGDPEEVLRDVGEALRDLEASARLVDHIAFGRVVRVDAEDLEEAAGRLRALGGLRRLADATEGKIEVGVFVEEERPEFTESLREVIRRAEVRP
;
A
#
# COMPACT_ATOMS: atom_id res chain seq x y z
N MET A 1 -0.17 -28.24 2.83
CA MET A 1 -1.59 -27.85 2.69
C MET A 1 -1.95 -27.87 1.21
N SER A 2 -3.09 -28.45 0.83
CA SER A 2 -3.56 -28.40 -0.56
C SER A 2 -3.89 -26.97 -0.95
N VAL A 3 -3.32 -26.49 -2.06
CA VAL A 3 -3.61 -25.16 -2.60
C VAL A 3 -5.05 -25.14 -3.08
N LYS A 4 -5.90 -24.32 -2.47
CA LYS A 4 -7.31 -24.22 -2.87
C LYS A 4 -7.42 -23.43 -4.19
N PRO A 5 -8.26 -23.88 -5.15
CA PRO A 5 -8.45 -23.15 -6.40
C PRO A 5 -9.16 -21.81 -6.17
N LEU A 6 -9.02 -20.85 -7.09
CA LEU A 6 -9.70 -19.55 -6.98
C LEU A 6 -11.23 -19.68 -6.95
N SER A 7 -11.80 -20.71 -7.59
CA SER A 7 -13.24 -21.01 -7.54
C SER A 7 -13.73 -21.23 -6.11
N TYR A 8 -12.94 -21.91 -5.27
CA TYR A 8 -13.25 -22.13 -3.86
C TYR A 8 -13.48 -20.80 -3.12
N TYR A 9 -12.53 -19.87 -3.26
CA TYR A 9 -12.62 -18.56 -2.59
C TYR A 9 -13.77 -17.73 -3.14
N ARG A 10 -13.96 -17.75 -4.46
CA ARG A 10 -15.05 -17.05 -5.14
C ARG A 10 -16.40 -17.52 -4.64
N GLU A 11 -16.65 -18.82 -4.62
CA GLU A 11 -17.93 -19.40 -4.18
C GLU A 11 -18.19 -19.14 -2.70
N ARG A 12 -17.17 -19.24 -1.85
CA ARG A 12 -17.34 -19.12 -0.39
C ARG A 12 -17.44 -17.67 0.10
N TYR A 13 -16.65 -16.76 -0.48
CA TYR A 13 -16.46 -15.41 0.05
C TYR A 13 -16.91 -14.29 -0.86
N ILE A 14 -17.12 -14.50 -2.17
CA ILE A 14 -17.38 -13.39 -3.12
C ILE A 14 -18.81 -13.47 -3.68
N ARG A 15 -19.54 -12.35 -3.65
CA ARG A 15 -20.90 -12.29 -4.21
C ARG A 15 -20.84 -12.48 -5.72
N PHE A 16 -21.79 -13.23 -6.27
CA PHE A 16 -21.89 -13.42 -7.72
C PHE A 16 -22.44 -12.14 -8.37
N GLN A 17 -21.54 -11.31 -8.87
CA GLN A 17 -21.86 -10.06 -9.58
C GLN A 17 -20.67 -9.65 -10.48
N PRO A 18 -20.88 -8.75 -11.46
CA PRO A 18 -19.80 -8.14 -12.21
C PRO A 18 -18.79 -7.45 -11.27
N SER A 19 -17.50 -7.59 -11.56
CA SER A 19 -16.49 -6.85 -10.81
C SER A 19 -16.56 -5.37 -11.16
N PRO A 20 -16.58 -4.47 -10.15
CA PRO A 20 -16.58 -3.04 -10.42
C PRO A 20 -15.16 -2.49 -10.59
N PHE A 21 -14.12 -3.35 -10.51
CA PHE A 21 -12.73 -2.96 -10.62
C PHE A 21 -12.27 -2.88 -12.08
N CYS A 22 -11.46 -1.88 -12.39
CA CYS A 22 -10.79 -1.80 -13.68
C CYS A 22 -9.89 -3.04 -13.89
N PRO A 23 -9.73 -3.53 -15.14
CA PRO A 23 -8.80 -4.62 -15.44
C PRO A 23 -7.40 -4.33 -14.91
N GLY A 24 -6.89 -5.24 -14.06
CA GLY A 24 -5.57 -5.11 -13.44
C GLY A 24 -5.48 -4.22 -12.19
N CYS A 25 -6.60 -3.71 -11.68
CA CYS A 25 -6.65 -2.97 -10.42
C CYS A 25 -6.20 -3.83 -9.23
N GLY A 26 -5.36 -3.27 -8.36
CA GLY A 26 -4.83 -3.97 -7.19
C GLY A 26 -5.85 -4.28 -6.09
N ASN A 27 -7.03 -3.64 -6.10
CA ASN A 27 -8.11 -3.93 -5.15
C ASN A 27 -8.56 -5.40 -5.21
N GLY A 28 -8.56 -6.01 -6.40
CA GLY A 28 -8.83 -7.44 -6.55
C GLY A 28 -7.75 -8.31 -5.89
N THR A 29 -6.48 -7.91 -5.97
CA THR A 29 -5.37 -8.61 -5.30
C THR A 29 -5.52 -8.53 -3.78
N ILE A 30 -5.85 -7.35 -3.24
CA ILE A 30 -6.05 -7.14 -1.80
C ILE A 30 -7.23 -7.98 -1.29
N LEU A 31 -8.35 -8.00 -2.03
CA LEU A 31 -9.49 -8.85 -1.73
C LEU A 31 -9.10 -10.34 -1.65
N ASN A 32 -8.31 -10.82 -2.62
CA ASN A 32 -7.82 -12.19 -2.62
C ASN A 32 -6.91 -12.49 -1.42
N CYS A 33 -6.00 -11.59 -1.06
CA CYS A 33 -5.14 -11.74 0.12
C CYS A 33 -5.98 -11.80 1.41
N PHE A 34 -6.99 -10.93 1.52
CA PHE A 34 -7.87 -10.89 2.68
C PHE A 34 -8.72 -12.16 2.87
N VAL A 35 -9.38 -12.65 1.81
CA VAL A 35 -10.20 -13.87 1.93
C VAL A 35 -9.36 -15.12 2.20
N ARG A 36 -8.13 -15.17 1.68
CA ARG A 36 -7.16 -16.23 2.01
C ARG A 36 -6.75 -16.16 3.48
N ALA A 37 -6.44 -14.97 3.99
CA ALA A 37 -6.10 -14.79 5.39
C ALA A 37 -7.21 -15.28 6.33
N ILE A 38 -8.46 -14.89 6.09
CA ILE A 38 -9.62 -15.34 6.88
C ILE A 38 -9.78 -16.87 6.82
N ASP A 39 -9.71 -17.44 5.62
CA ASP A 39 -9.88 -18.88 5.39
C ASP A 39 -8.77 -19.71 6.06
N GLU A 40 -7.51 -19.30 5.93
CA GLU A 40 -6.37 -19.97 6.54
C GLU A 40 -6.36 -19.87 8.07
N LEU A 41 -6.93 -18.80 8.63
CA LEU A 41 -7.12 -18.65 10.07
C LEU A 41 -8.34 -19.43 10.59
N GLY A 42 -9.18 -19.96 9.70
CA GLY A 42 -10.42 -20.63 10.09
C GLY A 42 -11.43 -19.68 10.75
N ILE A 43 -11.34 -18.38 10.49
CA ILE A 43 -12.26 -17.40 11.08
C ILE A 43 -13.66 -17.61 10.47
N PRO A 44 -14.70 -17.84 11.29
CA PRO A 44 -16.07 -17.91 10.79
C PRO A 44 -16.46 -16.57 10.18
N ARG A 45 -17.02 -16.60 8.97
CA ARG A 45 -17.40 -15.39 8.22
C ARG A 45 -18.41 -14.54 8.98
N GLU A 46 -19.28 -15.19 9.75
CA GLU A 46 -20.30 -14.58 10.60
C GLU A 46 -19.69 -13.78 11.77
N ARG A 47 -18.38 -13.92 12.02
CA ARG A 47 -17.63 -13.11 13.00
C ARG A 47 -16.82 -12.00 12.36
N VAL A 48 -16.86 -11.83 11.03
CA VAL A 48 -16.11 -10.80 10.32
C VAL A 48 -17.06 -9.67 9.93
N LEU A 49 -16.77 -8.46 10.40
CA LEU A 49 -17.45 -7.25 9.98
C LEU A 49 -16.48 -6.40 9.16
N CYS A 50 -16.79 -6.19 7.88
CA CYS A 50 -16.03 -5.27 7.06
C CYS A 50 -16.69 -3.89 7.02
N VAL A 51 -15.94 -2.83 7.30
CA VAL A 51 -16.43 -1.46 7.27
C VAL A 51 -15.66 -0.68 6.21
N SER A 52 -16.34 0.03 5.34
CA SER A 52 -15.71 0.86 4.30
C SER A 52 -16.25 2.27 4.28
N GLY A 53 -15.40 3.20 3.83
CA GLY A 53 -15.77 4.59 3.56
C GLY A 53 -16.26 4.73 2.12
N ILE A 54 -15.80 5.76 1.41
CA ILE A 54 -16.12 6.00 -0.01
C ILE A 54 -14.84 6.00 -0.84
N GLY A 55 -14.88 5.33 -2.00
CA GLY A 55 -13.77 5.21 -2.94
C GLY A 55 -13.67 3.83 -3.58
N CYS A 56 -12.79 3.65 -4.57
CA CYS A 56 -12.63 2.33 -5.22
C CYS A 56 -12.24 1.23 -4.22
N SER A 57 -11.48 1.57 -3.18
CA SER A 57 -11.09 0.67 -2.09
C SER A 57 -12.29 0.22 -1.26
N ALA A 58 -13.33 1.04 -1.13
CA ALA A 58 -14.55 0.69 -0.39
C ALA A 58 -15.31 -0.47 -1.03
N TRP A 59 -15.10 -0.68 -2.33
CA TRP A 59 -15.66 -1.80 -3.08
C TRP A 59 -14.95 -3.13 -2.83
N ILE A 60 -13.80 -3.15 -2.15
CA ILE A 60 -13.16 -4.40 -1.72
C ILE A 60 -14.13 -5.25 -0.87
N PRO A 61 -14.70 -4.72 0.24
CA PRO A 61 -15.71 -5.44 0.98
C PRO A 61 -17.13 -5.26 0.42
N SER A 62 -17.55 -4.04 0.04
CA SER A 62 -18.95 -3.76 -0.29
C SER A 62 -19.08 -3.11 -1.67
N PRO A 63 -19.64 -3.81 -2.69
CA PRO A 63 -20.56 -4.94 -2.53
C PRO A 63 -19.92 -6.33 -2.64
N ASN A 64 -18.60 -6.46 -2.83
CA ASN A 64 -17.98 -7.70 -3.34
C ASN A 64 -17.98 -8.90 -2.37
N LEU A 65 -17.89 -8.68 -1.06
CA LEU A 65 -17.76 -9.74 -0.07
C LEU A 65 -19.14 -10.33 0.30
N ARG A 66 -19.24 -11.66 0.36
CA ARG A 66 -20.33 -12.38 1.05
C ARG A 66 -20.03 -12.27 2.54
N GLY A 67 -20.88 -11.61 3.30
CA GLY A 67 -20.68 -11.36 4.73
C GLY A 67 -21.23 -9.99 5.14
N ASP A 68 -21.07 -9.67 6.41
CA ASP A 68 -21.55 -8.41 6.97
C ASP A 68 -20.64 -7.26 6.58
N THR A 69 -21.24 -6.24 5.97
CA THR A 69 -20.54 -5.07 5.47
C THR A 69 -21.27 -3.79 5.82
N LEU A 70 -20.55 -2.78 6.32
CA LEU A 70 -21.04 -1.42 6.46
C LEU A 70 -20.34 -0.51 5.45
N HIS A 71 -21.09 -0.01 4.47
CA HIS A 71 -20.61 1.00 3.53
C HIS A 71 -21.07 2.37 4.04
N THR A 72 -20.13 3.17 4.52
CA THR A 72 -20.40 4.36 5.33
C THR A 72 -20.09 5.64 4.55
N THR A 73 -20.13 6.80 5.22
CA THR A 73 -19.77 8.08 4.62
C THR A 73 -18.26 8.25 4.51
N HIS A 74 -17.83 9.11 3.57
CA HIS A 74 -16.43 9.34 3.27
C HIS A 74 -15.64 9.74 4.53
N GLY A 75 -14.56 8.99 4.81
CA GLY A 75 -13.69 9.16 5.97
C GLY A 75 -14.25 8.72 7.31
N ARG A 76 -15.46 8.12 7.36
CA ARG A 76 -16.10 7.73 8.62
C ARG A 76 -16.02 6.24 8.93
N ALA A 77 -15.42 5.43 8.06
CA ALA A 77 -15.31 3.98 8.24
C ALA A 77 -14.71 3.58 9.59
N ILE A 78 -13.62 4.23 10.02
CA ILE A 78 -12.95 3.98 11.31
C ILE A 78 -13.87 4.34 12.49
N ALA A 79 -14.66 5.40 12.38
CA ALA A 79 -15.61 5.80 13.43
C ALA A 79 -16.75 4.78 13.58
N PHE A 80 -17.32 4.31 12.46
CA PHE A 80 -18.34 3.25 12.48
C PHE A 80 -17.77 1.92 12.99
N ALA A 81 -16.57 1.54 12.56
CA ALA A 81 -15.87 0.36 13.04
C ALA A 81 -15.60 0.43 14.55
N THR A 82 -15.24 1.60 15.06
CA THR A 82 -15.08 1.84 16.51
C THR A 82 -16.37 1.54 17.25
N GLY A 83 -17.51 2.09 16.81
CA GLY A 83 -18.81 1.83 17.43
C GLY A 83 -19.19 0.35 17.39
N ALA A 84 -19.02 -0.30 16.23
CA ALA A 84 -19.33 -1.71 16.07
C ALA A 84 -18.47 -2.61 16.99
N LYS A 85 -17.16 -2.32 17.11
CA LYS A 85 -16.25 -3.08 17.96
C LYS A 85 -16.53 -2.88 19.45
N VAL A 86 -16.90 -1.67 19.86
CA VAL A 86 -17.33 -1.39 21.24
C VAL A 86 -18.62 -2.13 21.57
N TYR A 87 -19.58 -2.16 20.65
CA TYR A 87 -20.85 -2.88 20.82
C TYR A 87 -20.66 -4.40 20.88
N ASN A 88 -19.91 -4.97 19.94
CA ASN A 88 -19.61 -6.41 19.90
C ASN A 88 -18.09 -6.66 19.77
N PRO A 89 -17.39 -6.88 20.88
CA PRO A 89 -15.94 -7.07 20.87
C PRO A 89 -15.49 -8.41 20.30
N HIS A 90 -16.40 -9.37 20.13
CA HIS A 90 -16.08 -10.69 19.59
C HIS A 90 -15.97 -10.71 18.06
N LEU A 91 -16.31 -9.60 17.40
CA LEU A 91 -16.15 -9.43 15.96
C LEU A 91 -14.69 -9.13 15.58
N TYR A 92 -14.27 -9.71 14.46
CA TYR A 92 -13.12 -9.26 13.70
C TYR A 92 -13.57 -8.08 12.84
N THR A 93 -13.36 -6.86 13.33
CA THR A 93 -13.75 -5.64 12.63
C THR A 93 -12.61 -5.15 11.75
N VAL A 94 -12.84 -5.15 10.44
CA VAL A 94 -11.82 -4.82 9.43
C VAL A 94 -12.28 -3.63 8.62
N VAL A 95 -11.49 -2.56 8.61
CA VAL A 95 -11.73 -1.35 7.84
C VAL A 95 -10.99 -1.42 6.52
N PHE A 96 -11.69 -1.18 5.42
CA PHE A 96 -11.10 -0.92 4.11
C PHE A 96 -11.27 0.54 3.74
N THR A 97 -10.16 1.23 3.52
CA THR A 97 -10.16 2.66 3.21
C THR A 97 -9.13 2.99 2.13
N GLY A 98 -9.31 4.09 1.42
CA GLY A 98 -8.29 4.63 0.50
C GLY A 98 -7.37 5.60 1.23
N ASP A 99 -6.24 5.95 0.62
CA ASP A 99 -5.39 7.08 1.04
C ASP A 99 -6.18 8.38 1.27
N GLY A 100 -6.99 8.79 0.31
CA GLY A 100 -7.83 9.99 0.44
C GLY A 100 -8.95 9.87 1.48
N ASP A 101 -9.59 8.71 1.58
CA ASP A 101 -10.65 8.43 2.55
C ASP A 101 -10.11 8.39 3.99
N GLY A 102 -9.05 7.63 4.23
CA GLY A 102 -8.55 7.31 5.56
C GLY A 102 -7.48 8.26 6.09
N ALA A 103 -6.61 8.78 5.22
CA ALA A 103 -5.56 9.73 5.61
C ALA A 103 -5.88 11.19 5.23
N GLY A 104 -6.83 11.41 4.31
CA GLY A 104 -7.36 12.74 4.00
C GLY A 104 -8.47 13.12 4.98
N ILE A 105 -9.73 13.08 4.53
CA ILE A 105 -10.89 13.48 5.34
C ILE A 105 -11.10 12.62 6.61
N GLY A 106 -10.64 11.36 6.59
CA GLY A 106 -10.68 10.45 7.72
C GLY A 106 -9.47 10.52 8.66
N GLY A 107 -8.45 11.34 8.36
CA GLY A 107 -7.16 11.32 9.04
C GLY A 107 -7.24 11.47 10.56
N ASN A 108 -8.14 12.34 11.04
CA ASN A 108 -8.33 12.53 12.48
C ASN A 108 -8.89 11.29 13.19
N HIS A 109 -9.75 10.51 12.51
CA HIS A 109 -10.26 9.25 13.06
C HIS A 109 -9.16 8.18 13.08
N LEU A 110 -8.30 8.14 12.06
CA LEU A 110 -7.16 7.24 11.99
C LEU A 110 -6.23 7.43 13.18
N ILE A 111 -5.73 8.67 13.40
CA ILE A 111 -4.78 8.94 14.48
C ILE A 111 -5.39 8.68 15.87
N HIS A 112 -6.67 8.99 16.06
CA HIS A 112 -7.30 8.76 17.36
C HIS A 112 -7.70 7.30 17.60
N ALA A 113 -7.97 6.52 16.57
CA ALA A 113 -8.18 5.07 16.71
C ALA A 113 -6.86 4.37 17.07
N ALA A 114 -5.76 4.74 16.40
CA ALA A 114 -4.40 4.31 16.74
C ALA A 114 -4.04 4.66 18.19
N ARG A 115 -4.19 5.93 18.59
CA ARG A 115 -3.92 6.39 19.96
C ARG A 115 -4.68 5.60 21.02
N ARG A 116 -5.97 5.31 20.75
CA ARG A 116 -6.83 4.55 21.68
C ARG A 116 -6.44 3.09 21.77
N ASN A 117 -5.72 2.54 20.78
CA ASN A 117 -5.45 1.12 20.65
C ASN A 117 -6.75 0.29 20.62
N ILE A 118 -7.74 0.73 19.84
CA ILE A 118 -8.97 -0.05 19.67
C ILE A 118 -8.72 -1.27 18.76
N ASP A 119 -9.21 -2.44 19.17
CA ASP A 119 -9.01 -3.73 18.49
C ASP A 119 -9.75 -3.83 17.14
N ILE A 120 -9.28 -3.07 16.15
CA ILE A 120 -9.72 -3.08 14.75
C ILE A 120 -8.51 -3.15 13.82
N THR A 121 -8.70 -3.79 12.66
CA THR A 121 -7.68 -3.82 11.61
C THR A 121 -8.04 -2.84 10.50
N VAL A 122 -7.16 -1.89 10.19
CA VAL A 122 -7.30 -0.96 9.05
C VAL A 122 -6.40 -1.40 7.92
N ILE A 123 -7.00 -1.73 6.78
CA ILE A 123 -6.31 -1.97 5.51
C ILE A 123 -6.52 -0.74 4.63
N LEU A 124 -5.49 0.09 4.54
CA LEU A 124 -5.49 1.31 3.73
C LEU A 124 -4.86 1.04 2.37
N VAL A 125 -5.63 1.29 1.31
CA VAL A 125 -5.20 1.16 -0.07
C VAL A 125 -4.64 2.49 -0.55
N ASN A 126 -3.33 2.57 -0.72
CA ASN A 126 -2.65 3.75 -1.23
C ASN A 126 -2.36 3.57 -2.73
N ASN A 127 -3.05 4.36 -3.56
CA ASN A 127 -2.83 4.38 -5.01
C ASN A 127 -2.26 5.72 -5.49
N LEU A 128 -1.93 6.61 -4.54
CA LEU A 128 -1.37 7.94 -4.72
C LEU A 128 -2.36 8.97 -5.29
N SER A 129 -3.67 8.72 -5.24
CA SER A 129 -4.69 9.63 -5.80
C SER A 129 -6.12 9.35 -5.32
N TYR A 130 -7.01 10.34 -5.45
CA TYR A 130 -8.46 10.08 -5.39
C TYR A 130 -8.92 9.44 -6.71
N ALA A 131 -8.70 8.13 -6.85
CA ALA A 131 -8.84 7.47 -8.14
C ALA A 131 -10.28 7.43 -8.69
N MET A 132 -11.27 7.22 -7.81
CA MET A 132 -12.68 7.10 -8.18
C MET A 132 -13.24 8.40 -8.78
N THR A 133 -12.80 9.54 -8.26
CA THR A 133 -13.29 10.87 -8.64
C THR A 133 -12.54 11.47 -9.82
N GLY A 134 -11.59 10.75 -10.41
CA GLY A 134 -10.84 11.21 -11.59
C GLY A 134 -9.36 11.49 -11.34
N GLY A 135 -8.77 10.97 -10.27
CA GLY A 135 -7.32 11.01 -10.07
C GLY A 135 -6.79 12.36 -9.61
N GLN A 136 -7.47 12.98 -8.64
CA GLN A 136 -7.02 14.19 -7.95
C GLN A 136 -5.87 13.90 -6.98
N ILE A 137 -5.16 14.95 -6.58
CA ILE A 137 -4.18 14.92 -5.49
C ILE A 137 -4.74 14.30 -4.22
N ALA A 138 -4.05 13.29 -3.68
CA ALA A 138 -4.30 12.68 -2.38
C ALA A 138 -3.15 13.00 -1.41
N PRO A 139 -3.33 12.79 -0.09
CA PRO A 139 -2.28 13.08 0.90
C PRO A 139 -0.98 12.26 0.73
N THR A 140 -1.00 11.23 -0.10
CA THR A 140 0.12 10.36 -0.44
C THR A 140 0.68 10.59 -1.84
N THR A 141 0.07 11.48 -2.64
CA THR A 141 0.58 11.82 -3.98
C THR A 141 2.00 12.39 -3.86
N LEU A 142 2.97 11.82 -4.58
CA LEU A 142 4.35 12.29 -4.48
C LEU A 142 4.49 13.75 -4.93
N HIS A 143 5.42 14.45 -4.31
CA HIS A 143 5.74 15.84 -4.64
C HIS A 143 6.12 15.96 -6.12
N GLY A 144 5.66 17.03 -6.78
CA GLY A 144 5.91 17.30 -8.19
C GLY A 144 5.04 16.49 -9.18
N LEU A 145 4.34 15.44 -8.74
CA LEU A 145 3.49 14.65 -9.65
C LEU A 145 2.26 15.44 -10.11
N ARG A 146 1.96 15.33 -11.41
CA ARG A 146 0.81 16.00 -12.02
C ARG A 146 -0.45 15.16 -11.86
N THR A 147 -1.52 15.79 -11.38
CA THR A 147 -2.85 15.16 -11.26
C THR A 147 -3.89 15.96 -12.05
N THR A 148 -5.18 15.58 -11.97
CA THR A 148 -6.25 16.38 -12.58
C THR A 148 -6.40 17.76 -11.95
N THR A 149 -6.18 17.89 -10.64
CA THR A 149 -6.29 19.16 -9.90
C THR A 149 -4.96 19.85 -9.64
N SER A 150 -3.84 19.17 -9.86
CA SER A 150 -2.48 19.73 -9.80
C SER A 150 -1.76 19.57 -11.16
N PRO A 151 -2.23 20.25 -12.24
CA PRO A 151 -1.67 20.07 -13.58
C PRO A 151 -0.21 20.51 -13.69
N TYR A 152 0.26 21.37 -12.79
CA TYR A 152 1.63 21.87 -12.73
C TYR A 152 2.51 21.12 -11.72
N GLY A 153 1.99 20.06 -11.11
CA GLY A 153 2.67 19.26 -10.09
C GLY A 153 2.11 19.48 -8.69
N ASN A 154 2.22 18.46 -7.84
CA ASN A 154 1.85 18.53 -6.43
C ASN A 154 2.86 19.43 -5.66
N PRO A 155 2.43 20.53 -5.02
CA PRO A 155 3.32 21.36 -4.21
C PRO A 155 3.62 20.77 -2.82
N GLU A 156 2.81 19.84 -2.32
CA GLU A 156 2.93 19.28 -0.98
C GLU A 156 3.88 18.07 -0.93
N HIS A 157 4.44 17.81 0.25
CA HIS A 157 5.15 16.56 0.52
C HIS A 157 4.16 15.49 1.01
N PRO A 158 4.25 14.26 0.49
CA PRO A 158 3.32 13.20 0.87
C PRO A 158 3.53 12.75 2.32
N PHE A 159 2.45 12.36 3.00
CA PHE A 159 2.56 11.66 4.27
C PHE A 159 3.24 10.30 4.11
N ASP A 160 4.11 9.98 5.06
CA ASP A 160 4.55 8.61 5.30
C ASP A 160 3.57 7.94 6.29
N LEU A 161 2.59 7.20 5.76
CA LEU A 161 1.46 6.71 6.56
C LEU A 161 1.86 5.70 7.64
N VAL A 162 2.89 4.86 7.42
CA VAL A 162 3.35 3.96 8.49
C VAL A 162 4.03 4.73 9.62
N LYS A 163 4.81 5.77 9.31
CA LYS A 163 5.38 6.64 10.35
C LYS A 163 4.30 7.40 11.09
N LEU A 164 3.29 7.90 10.38
CA LEU A 164 2.16 8.59 10.98
C LEU A 164 1.37 7.67 11.94
N ALA A 165 1.03 6.46 11.49
CA ALA A 165 0.30 5.50 12.31
C ALA A 165 1.10 5.04 13.53
N ALA A 166 2.39 4.75 13.36
CA ALA A 166 3.30 4.42 14.45
C ALA A 166 3.39 5.55 15.48
N ALA A 167 3.63 6.79 15.03
CA ALA A 167 3.70 7.96 15.90
C ALA A 167 2.37 8.26 16.62
N ALA A 168 1.23 7.92 16.00
CA ALA A 168 -0.08 8.05 16.61
C ALA A 168 -0.37 6.97 17.68
N GLY A 169 0.46 5.92 17.80
CA GLY A 169 0.35 4.87 18.80
C GLY A 169 -0.32 3.59 18.31
N ALA A 170 -0.35 3.32 17.00
CA ALA A 170 -0.74 2.02 16.49
C ALA A 170 0.22 0.94 16.99
N THR A 171 -0.31 -0.23 17.35
CA THR A 171 0.45 -1.31 17.99
C THR A 171 0.84 -2.42 17.03
N TYR A 172 0.22 -2.45 15.85
CA TYR A 172 0.70 -3.20 14.69
C TYR A 172 0.70 -2.27 13.47
N VAL A 173 1.85 -2.11 12.82
CA VAL A 173 2.00 -1.26 11.64
C VAL A 173 2.79 -1.99 10.57
N ALA A 174 2.24 -2.13 9.37
CA ALA A 174 2.92 -2.73 8.24
C ALA A 174 2.69 -1.96 6.93
N ARG A 175 3.65 -2.05 6.02
CA ARG A 175 3.50 -1.61 4.62
C ARG A 175 3.84 -2.75 3.68
N TRP A 176 3.00 -2.96 2.69
CA TRP A 176 3.25 -3.90 1.60
C TRP A 176 2.80 -3.29 0.27
N THR A 177 3.10 -3.99 -0.82
CA THR A 177 2.56 -3.69 -2.14
C THR A 177 1.77 -4.88 -2.65
N THR A 178 0.96 -4.67 -3.68
CA THR A 178 0.26 -5.76 -4.38
C THR A 178 1.18 -6.71 -5.15
N TYR A 179 2.49 -6.42 -5.25
CA TYR A 179 3.52 -7.37 -5.69
C TYR A 179 3.83 -8.43 -4.62
N HIS A 180 3.86 -8.01 -3.34
CA HIS A 180 4.22 -8.84 -2.19
C HIS A 180 3.02 -9.64 -1.65
N VAL A 181 2.35 -10.43 -2.50
CA VAL A 181 1.08 -11.08 -2.15
C VAL A 181 1.19 -12.08 -1.00
N VAL A 182 2.33 -12.75 -0.85
CA VAL A 182 2.57 -13.73 0.21
C VAL A 182 2.74 -13.01 1.55
N GLU A 183 3.59 -12.00 1.58
CA GLU A 183 3.86 -11.17 2.76
C GLU A 183 2.63 -10.37 3.17
N LEU A 184 1.89 -9.80 2.22
CA LEU A 184 0.64 -9.10 2.49
C LEU A 184 -0.40 -10.04 3.12
N THR A 185 -0.58 -11.25 2.57
CA THR A 185 -1.51 -12.24 3.14
C THR A 185 -1.09 -12.62 4.56
N ARG A 186 0.21 -12.82 4.80
CA ARG A 186 0.77 -13.10 6.13
C ARG A 186 0.52 -11.94 7.11
N SER A 187 0.79 -10.71 6.70
CA SER A 187 0.58 -9.51 7.51
C SER A 187 -0.89 -9.29 7.86
N ILE A 188 -1.82 -9.60 6.96
CA ILE A 188 -3.26 -9.56 7.27
C ILE A 188 -3.59 -10.59 8.36
N LYS A 189 -2.99 -11.80 8.31
CA LYS A 189 -3.19 -12.83 9.35
C LYS A 189 -2.65 -12.40 10.70
N GLU A 190 -1.47 -11.77 10.72
CA GLU A 190 -0.84 -11.22 11.92
C GLU A 190 -1.74 -10.11 12.50
N ALA A 191 -2.16 -9.14 11.69
CA ALA A 191 -3.05 -8.06 12.11
C ALA A 191 -4.42 -8.53 12.64
N LEU A 192 -5.00 -9.60 12.08
CA LEU A 192 -6.26 -10.18 12.54
C LEU A 192 -6.13 -10.94 13.87
N ARG A 193 -4.92 -11.41 14.22
CA ARG A 193 -4.62 -12.07 15.50
C ARG A 193 -4.18 -11.09 16.57
N HIS A 194 -3.60 -9.97 16.15
CA HIS A 194 -3.16 -8.89 17.01
C HIS A 194 -4.32 -8.35 17.85
N ARG A 195 -4.06 -8.06 19.13
CA ARG A 195 -5.03 -7.44 20.03
C ARG A 195 -4.73 -5.95 20.14
N GLY A 196 -5.52 -5.15 19.44
CA GLY A 196 -5.33 -3.69 19.41
C GLY A 196 -5.42 -3.14 18.00
N PHE A 197 -4.99 -1.88 17.85
CA PHE A 197 -5.12 -1.19 16.58
C PHE A 197 -4.04 -1.63 15.59
N SER A 198 -4.47 -2.31 14.52
CA SER A 198 -3.61 -2.76 13.43
C SER A 198 -3.78 -1.86 12.20
N PHE A 199 -2.67 -1.40 11.62
CA PHE A 199 -2.65 -0.61 10.39
C PHE A 199 -1.77 -1.28 9.33
N ILE A 200 -2.36 -1.58 8.17
CA ILE A 200 -1.65 -2.09 7.00
C ILE A 200 -1.85 -1.09 5.85
N GLU A 201 -0.77 -0.44 5.43
CA GLU A 201 -0.73 0.30 4.18
C GLU A 201 -0.41 -0.65 3.03
N VAL A 202 -1.22 -0.63 1.97
CA VAL A 202 -0.99 -1.39 0.76
C VAL A 202 -0.85 -0.46 -0.44
N LEU A 203 0.37 -0.36 -0.97
CA LEU A 203 0.59 0.31 -2.26
C LEU A 203 -0.03 -0.55 -3.37
N SER A 204 -0.96 0.06 -4.12
CA SER A 204 -1.83 -0.64 -5.05
C SER A 204 -1.82 0.01 -6.42
N GLN A 205 -1.76 -0.81 -7.46
CA GLN A 205 -1.80 -0.33 -8.83
C GLN A 205 -3.22 0.12 -9.21
N CYS A 206 -3.31 1.32 -9.76
CA CYS A 206 -4.50 1.93 -10.34
C CYS A 206 -4.22 2.24 -11.82
N PRO A 207 -4.39 1.27 -12.73
CA PRO A 207 -3.98 1.42 -14.13
C PRO A 207 -4.67 2.60 -14.83
N THR A 208 -5.90 2.94 -14.44
CA THR A 208 -6.63 4.07 -15.03
C THR A 208 -5.98 5.41 -14.73
N GLN A 209 -5.55 5.65 -13.48
CA GLN A 209 -5.06 6.97 -13.05
C GLN A 209 -3.53 7.05 -13.09
N GLN A 210 -2.84 5.97 -12.71
CA GLN A 210 -1.38 5.95 -12.66
C GLN A 210 -0.71 6.02 -14.02
N ARG A 211 -1.45 5.73 -15.11
CA ARG A 211 -1.01 6.03 -16.48
C ARG A 211 -0.57 7.49 -16.60
N ARG A 212 -1.43 8.42 -16.16
CA ARG A 212 -1.17 9.86 -16.22
C ARG A 212 -0.15 10.27 -15.16
N LEU A 213 -0.32 9.75 -13.95
CA LEU A 213 0.51 10.10 -12.79
C LEU A 213 2.00 9.80 -13.03
N PHE A 214 2.31 8.64 -13.62
CA PHE A 214 3.68 8.20 -13.92
C PHE A 214 4.09 8.43 -15.38
N GLY A 215 3.26 9.10 -16.20
CA GLY A 215 3.57 9.36 -17.61
C GLY A 215 3.71 8.08 -18.46
N LEU A 216 3.10 6.98 -18.06
CA LEU A 216 3.25 5.68 -18.72
C LEU A 216 2.50 5.68 -20.06
N ARG A 217 3.23 5.36 -21.13
CA ARG A 217 2.70 5.18 -22.48
C ARG A 217 2.49 3.69 -22.79
N GLY A 218 1.50 3.38 -23.64
CA GLY A 218 1.25 2.02 -24.14
C GLY A 218 -0.18 1.52 -23.95
N PRO A 219 -0.47 0.26 -24.34
CA PRO A 219 -1.78 -0.35 -24.23
C PRO A 219 -2.21 -0.56 -22.76
N MET A 220 -3.50 -0.35 -22.45
CA MET A 220 -4.04 -0.56 -21.09
C MET A 220 -3.85 -1.99 -20.56
N ARG A 221 -3.71 -2.99 -21.44
CA ARG A 221 -3.51 -4.40 -21.05
C ARG A 221 -2.12 -4.70 -20.45
N THR A 222 -1.10 -3.93 -20.79
CA THR A 222 0.28 -4.14 -20.29
C THR A 222 0.61 -3.26 -19.10
N LEU A 223 -0.15 -2.18 -18.92
CA LEU A 223 0.09 -1.19 -17.88
C LEU A 223 0.03 -1.75 -16.45
N PRO A 224 -0.93 -2.63 -16.07
CA PRO A 224 -0.95 -3.20 -14.73
C PRO A 224 0.34 -3.94 -14.37
N SER A 225 0.87 -4.77 -15.26
CA SER A 225 2.11 -5.51 -15.03
C SER A 225 3.31 -4.58 -14.87
N ARG A 226 3.41 -3.54 -15.70
CA ARG A 226 4.47 -2.52 -15.57
C ARG A 226 4.43 -1.80 -14.23
N ILE A 227 3.26 -1.44 -13.72
CA ILE A 227 3.16 -0.79 -12.39
C ILE A 227 3.54 -1.77 -11.28
N VAL A 228 3.21 -3.05 -11.41
CA VAL A 228 3.64 -4.08 -10.45
C VAL A 228 5.16 -4.27 -10.50
N GLU A 229 5.79 -4.21 -11.68
CA GLU A 229 7.25 -4.18 -11.83
C GLU A 229 7.86 -2.92 -11.20
N MET A 230 7.22 -1.75 -11.35
CA MET A 230 7.63 -0.52 -10.65
C MET A 230 7.60 -0.69 -9.13
N PHE A 231 6.65 -1.46 -8.58
CA PHE A 231 6.65 -1.79 -7.16
C PHE A 231 7.80 -2.72 -6.80
N ALA A 232 8.13 -3.70 -7.65
CA ALA A 232 9.27 -4.58 -7.41
C ALA A 232 10.61 -3.83 -7.43
N GLU A 233 10.80 -2.90 -8.39
CA GLU A 233 12.00 -2.07 -8.48
C GLU A 233 12.05 -0.99 -7.38
N GLY A 234 10.89 -0.37 -7.09
CA GLY A 234 10.78 0.78 -6.19
C GLY A 234 10.69 0.45 -4.70
N THR A 235 10.85 -0.80 -4.30
CA THR A 235 10.75 -1.22 -2.90
C THR A 235 11.88 -2.14 -2.45
N TYR A 236 12.08 -2.22 -1.14
CA TYR A 236 12.96 -3.22 -0.52
C TYR A 236 12.39 -3.70 0.81
N LEU A 237 12.77 -4.92 1.20
CA LEU A 237 12.28 -5.56 2.41
C LEU A 237 13.08 -5.08 3.63
N ARG A 238 12.37 -4.55 4.63
CA ARG A 238 12.93 -4.18 5.93
C ARG A 238 13.66 -5.35 6.59
N GLY A 239 14.84 -5.08 7.13
CA GLY A 239 15.65 -6.06 7.85
C GLY A 239 16.20 -7.20 6.98
N ARG A 240 16.16 -7.08 5.65
CA ARG A 240 16.79 -8.03 4.72
C ARG A 240 17.87 -7.34 3.90
N PRO A 241 18.95 -8.06 3.55
CA PRO A 241 19.92 -7.56 2.59
C PRO A 241 19.25 -7.19 1.26
N LEU A 242 19.76 -6.15 0.60
CA LEU A 242 19.30 -5.77 -0.73
C LEU A 242 19.53 -6.90 -1.72
N LYS A 243 18.59 -7.08 -2.65
CA LYS A 243 18.75 -8.00 -3.78
C LYS A 243 19.67 -7.35 -4.82
N GLY A 244 20.97 -7.43 -4.58
CA GLY A 244 22.01 -6.91 -5.44
C GLY A 244 22.39 -5.46 -5.15
N SER A 245 23.55 -5.08 -5.67
CA SER A 245 24.11 -3.74 -5.61
C SER A 245 24.10 -3.16 -7.02
N TYR A 246 23.44 -2.04 -7.23
CA TYR A 246 23.32 -1.37 -8.53
C TYR A 246 23.09 0.12 -8.36
N LEU A 247 23.22 0.87 -9.45
CA LEU A 247 22.96 2.30 -9.51
C LEU A 247 21.76 2.59 -10.41
N TYR A 248 21.04 3.65 -10.07
CA TYR A 248 20.12 4.30 -10.99
C TYR A 248 20.75 5.57 -11.54
N ALA A 249 20.93 5.61 -12.85
CA ALA A 249 21.21 6.81 -13.60
C ALA A 249 19.90 7.50 -13.96
N LEU A 250 19.65 8.67 -13.35
CA LEU A 250 18.44 9.45 -13.55
C LEU A 250 18.67 10.39 -14.75
N PRO A 251 17.95 10.18 -15.87
CA PRO A 251 18.14 10.98 -17.07
C PRO A 251 17.67 12.42 -16.87
N GLU A 252 18.37 13.38 -17.47
CA GLU A 252 17.89 14.76 -17.62
C GLU A 252 16.97 14.91 -18.86
N GLY A 253 17.27 14.15 -19.93
CA GLY A 253 16.54 14.12 -21.20
C GLY A 253 15.87 12.76 -21.51
N ASP A 254 15.96 12.31 -22.76
CA ASP A 254 15.40 11.03 -23.19
C ASP A 254 16.14 9.86 -22.52
N PRO A 255 15.45 8.99 -21.76
CA PRO A 255 16.07 7.82 -21.15
C PRO A 255 16.77 6.89 -22.16
N GLU A 256 16.34 6.84 -23.42
CA GLU A 256 16.96 5.97 -24.44
C GLU A 256 18.32 6.48 -24.93
N GLU A 257 18.47 7.80 -25.05
CA GLU A 257 19.77 8.42 -25.34
C GLU A 257 20.73 8.19 -24.16
N VAL A 258 20.26 8.43 -22.94
CA VAL A 258 21.04 8.19 -21.73
C VAL A 258 21.45 6.72 -21.60
N LEU A 259 20.57 5.77 -21.94
CA LEU A 259 20.92 4.34 -21.93
C LEU A 259 22.08 4.03 -22.88
N ARG A 260 22.06 4.60 -24.08
CA ARG A 260 23.14 4.40 -25.06
C ARG A 260 24.46 4.96 -24.54
N ASP A 261 24.45 6.19 -24.04
CA ASP A 261 25.64 6.87 -23.54
C ASP A 261 26.23 6.16 -22.31
N VAL A 262 25.35 5.66 -21.42
CA VAL A 262 25.71 4.79 -20.30
C VAL A 262 26.34 3.49 -20.81
N GLY A 263 25.76 2.85 -21.82
CA GLY A 263 26.29 1.62 -22.41
C GLY A 263 27.69 1.82 -23.01
N GLU A 264 27.92 2.95 -23.69
CA GLU A 264 29.23 3.30 -24.24
C GLU A 264 30.28 3.59 -23.15
N ALA A 265 29.90 4.34 -22.11
CA ALA A 265 30.80 4.66 -21.00
C ALA A 265 31.26 3.41 -20.22
N LEU A 266 30.39 2.39 -20.18
CA LEU A 266 30.63 1.15 -19.45
C LEU A 266 31.06 -0.01 -20.34
N ARG A 267 31.32 0.20 -21.64
CA ARG A 267 31.59 -0.88 -22.62
C ARG A 267 32.75 -1.81 -22.25
N ASP A 268 33.74 -1.27 -21.55
CA ASP A 268 34.98 -1.96 -21.17
C ASP A 268 34.90 -2.51 -19.73
N LEU A 269 33.76 -2.35 -19.07
CA LEU A 269 33.48 -2.91 -17.75
C LEU A 269 32.56 -4.13 -17.88
N GLU A 270 32.67 -5.06 -16.93
CA GLU A 270 31.68 -6.11 -16.74
C GLU A 270 30.41 -5.52 -16.10
N ALA A 271 29.72 -4.68 -16.87
CA ALA A 271 28.54 -3.95 -16.47
C ALA A 271 27.42 -4.10 -17.50
N SER A 272 26.19 -4.04 -17.03
CA SER A 272 24.99 -4.02 -17.88
C SER A 272 24.07 -2.88 -17.49
N ALA A 273 23.48 -2.23 -18.49
CA ALA A 273 22.54 -1.14 -18.29
C ALA A 273 21.21 -1.46 -18.98
N ARG A 274 20.10 -1.14 -18.32
CA ARG A 274 18.75 -1.30 -18.89
C ARG A 274 17.79 -0.24 -18.38
N LEU A 275 16.77 0.06 -19.16
CA LEU A 275 15.69 0.94 -18.72
C LEU A 275 14.73 0.20 -17.80
N VAL A 276 14.39 0.84 -16.68
CA VAL A 276 13.38 0.36 -15.73
C VAL A 276 12.46 1.51 -15.35
N ASP A 277 11.20 1.21 -15.06
CA ASP A 277 10.27 2.18 -14.50
C ASP A 277 10.38 2.12 -12.96
N HIS A 278 10.53 3.28 -12.31
CA HIS A 278 10.67 3.41 -10.86
C HIS A 278 9.59 4.33 -10.30
N ILE A 279 8.97 3.94 -9.17
CA ILE A 279 7.81 4.65 -8.60
C ILE A 279 8.08 6.13 -8.28
N ALA A 280 9.27 6.45 -7.78
CA ALA A 280 9.64 7.81 -7.36
C ALA A 280 10.38 8.61 -8.44
N PHE A 281 11.12 7.92 -9.31
CA PHE A 281 12.05 8.58 -10.24
C PHE A 281 11.53 8.60 -11.69
N GLY A 282 10.43 7.89 -11.98
CA GLY A 282 9.98 7.67 -13.34
C GLY A 282 10.85 6.63 -14.05
N ARG A 283 11.02 6.76 -15.37
CA ARG A 283 11.86 5.88 -16.17
C ARG A 283 13.33 6.23 -15.94
N VAL A 284 14.13 5.28 -15.47
CA VAL A 284 15.55 5.44 -15.14
C VAL A 284 16.40 4.36 -15.82
N VAL A 285 17.69 4.60 -15.94
CA VAL A 285 18.65 3.58 -16.40
C VAL A 285 19.22 2.88 -15.17
N ARG A 286 18.92 1.59 -15.01
CA ARG A 286 19.53 0.74 -13.99
C ARG A 286 20.84 0.18 -14.51
N VAL A 287 21.90 0.33 -13.73
CA VAL A 287 23.25 -0.13 -14.02
C VAL A 287 23.65 -1.18 -12.98
N ASP A 288 23.77 -2.43 -13.43
CA ASP A 288 24.30 -3.54 -12.64
C ASP A 288 25.78 -3.73 -13.05
N ALA A 289 26.73 -3.69 -12.10
CA ALA A 289 28.18 -3.86 -12.34
C ALA A 289 28.86 -4.54 -11.14
N GLU A 290 30.00 -5.21 -11.36
CA GLU A 290 30.80 -5.77 -10.27
C GLU A 290 31.47 -4.67 -9.41
N ASP A 291 32.09 -3.67 -10.06
CA ASP A 291 32.65 -2.49 -9.42
C ASP A 291 31.73 -1.27 -9.61
N LEU A 292 30.90 -0.99 -8.60
CA LEU A 292 29.99 0.16 -8.62
C LEU A 292 30.70 1.50 -8.42
N GLU A 293 31.89 1.51 -7.80
CA GLU A 293 32.61 2.75 -7.57
C GLU A 293 33.22 3.25 -8.88
N GLU A 294 33.85 2.35 -9.64
CA GLU A 294 34.35 2.66 -10.98
C GLU A 294 33.19 3.05 -11.92
N ALA A 295 32.10 2.27 -11.93
CA ALA A 295 30.92 2.58 -12.73
C ALA A 295 30.35 3.96 -12.37
N ALA A 296 30.20 4.28 -11.08
CA ALA A 296 29.74 5.59 -10.65
C ALA A 296 30.69 6.72 -11.09
N GLY A 297 32.01 6.50 -11.03
CA GLY A 297 33.02 7.45 -11.50
C GLY A 297 32.84 7.82 -12.98
N ARG A 298 32.70 6.82 -13.84
CA ARG A 298 32.47 7.03 -15.29
C ARG A 298 31.13 7.71 -15.57
N LEU A 299 30.08 7.28 -14.87
CA LEU A 299 28.75 7.85 -15.06
C LEU A 299 28.67 9.32 -14.65
N ARG A 300 29.36 9.75 -13.58
CA ARG A 300 29.40 11.16 -13.16
C ARG A 300 30.03 12.09 -14.20
N ALA A 301 30.86 11.57 -15.11
CA ALA A 301 31.46 12.36 -16.18
C ALA A 301 30.51 12.61 -17.36
N LEU A 302 29.33 11.97 -17.39
CA LEU A 302 28.33 12.14 -18.46
C LEU A 302 27.51 13.42 -18.25
N GLY A 303 27.43 14.27 -19.29
CA GLY A 303 26.67 15.52 -19.26
C GLY A 303 25.15 15.39 -19.42
N GLY A 304 24.58 14.19 -19.38
CA GLY A 304 23.15 13.90 -19.59
C GLY A 304 22.40 13.32 -18.38
N LEU A 305 23.08 13.24 -17.22
CA LEU A 305 22.52 12.70 -16.00
C LEU A 305 22.15 13.81 -15.02
N ARG A 306 20.87 13.85 -14.64
CA ARG A 306 20.41 14.72 -13.57
C ARG A 306 20.99 14.31 -12.23
N ARG A 307 21.09 13.00 -11.97
CA ARG A 307 21.57 12.42 -10.70
C ARG A 307 21.94 10.95 -10.84
N LEU A 308 22.84 10.49 -9.98
CA LEU A 308 23.04 9.07 -9.69
C LEU A 308 22.47 8.74 -8.31
N ALA A 309 21.71 7.66 -8.22
CA ALA A 309 21.11 7.14 -6.98
C ALA A 309 21.57 5.70 -6.75
N ASP A 310 21.76 5.32 -5.49
CA ASP A 310 22.09 3.94 -5.13
C ASP A 310 20.84 3.02 -5.11
N ALA A 311 21.04 1.75 -4.78
CA ALA A 311 19.98 0.74 -4.73
C ALA A 311 18.95 0.93 -3.60
N THR A 312 19.10 1.93 -2.73
CA THR A 312 18.16 2.28 -1.64
C THR A 312 17.52 3.64 -1.81
N GLU A 313 18.20 4.57 -2.45
CA GLU A 313 17.75 5.94 -2.56
C GLU A 313 16.43 6.04 -3.34
N GLY A 314 15.46 6.77 -2.77
CA GLY A 314 14.14 6.94 -3.37
C GLY A 314 13.24 5.69 -3.36
N LYS A 315 13.71 4.57 -2.81
CA LYS A 315 12.88 3.38 -2.62
C LYS A 315 12.04 3.44 -1.37
N ILE A 316 10.94 2.72 -1.40
CA ILE A 316 10.02 2.59 -0.28
C ILE A 316 10.35 1.31 0.47
N GLU A 317 10.72 1.44 1.75
CA GLU A 317 10.84 0.31 2.65
C GLU A 317 9.47 -0.34 2.87
N VAL A 318 9.40 -1.66 2.77
CA VAL A 318 8.19 -2.46 3.06
C VAL A 318 8.50 -3.52 4.13
N GLY A 319 7.51 -3.87 4.94
CA GLY A 319 7.71 -4.73 6.10
C GLY A 319 6.73 -4.44 7.24
N VAL A 320 6.99 -5.08 8.37
CA VAL A 320 6.38 -4.75 9.66
C VAL A 320 7.28 -3.72 10.36
N PHE A 321 6.69 -2.61 10.79
CA PHE A 321 7.37 -1.46 11.40
C PHE A 321 7.16 -1.39 12.91
N VAL A 322 5.99 -1.80 13.38
CA VAL A 322 5.61 -1.84 14.79
C VAL A 322 4.86 -3.15 15.04
N GLU A 323 5.22 -3.82 16.13
CA GLU A 323 4.52 -4.97 16.69
C GLU A 323 4.74 -4.93 18.21
N GLU A 324 3.74 -4.44 18.94
CA GLU A 324 3.81 -4.18 20.38
C GLU A 324 2.52 -4.61 21.07
N GLU A 325 2.62 -5.19 22.25
CA GLU A 325 1.45 -5.52 23.07
C GLU A 325 1.21 -4.45 24.14
N ARG A 326 -0.03 -3.93 24.20
CA ARG A 326 -0.51 -3.11 25.32
C ARG A 326 -2.03 -3.26 25.45
N PRO A 327 -2.62 -2.96 26.62
CA PRO A 327 -4.06 -3.08 26.83
C PRO A 327 -4.85 -2.35 25.73
N GLU A 328 -5.87 -3.03 25.20
CA GLU A 328 -6.72 -2.48 24.14
C GLU A 328 -7.85 -1.62 24.73
N PHE A 329 -8.37 -0.71 23.92
CA PHE A 329 -9.37 0.27 24.36
C PHE A 329 -10.60 -0.40 24.98
N THR A 330 -11.11 -1.48 24.38
CA THR A 330 -12.38 -2.06 24.84
C THR A 330 -12.22 -2.81 26.17
N GLU A 331 -11.04 -3.39 26.42
CA GLU A 331 -10.68 -3.96 27.72
C GLU A 331 -10.60 -2.88 28.79
N SER A 332 -9.86 -1.80 28.52
CA SER A 332 -9.72 -0.66 29.44
C SER A 332 -11.08 -0.03 29.75
N LEU A 333 -11.94 0.11 28.73
CA LEU A 333 -13.29 0.66 28.89
C LEU A 333 -14.17 -0.26 29.75
N ARG A 334 -14.13 -1.59 29.55
CA ARG A 334 -14.87 -2.54 30.39
C ARG A 334 -14.42 -2.51 31.83
N GLU A 335 -13.13 -2.33 32.09
CA GLU A 335 -12.61 -2.20 33.44
C GLU A 335 -13.14 -0.93 34.11
N VAL A 336 -13.15 0.21 33.40
CA VAL A 336 -13.74 1.46 33.91
C VAL A 336 -15.24 1.28 34.22
N ILE A 337 -16.01 0.66 33.33
CA ILE A 337 -17.43 0.39 33.53
C ILE A 337 -17.64 -0.48 34.77
N ARG A 338 -16.91 -1.58 34.89
CA ARG A 338 -16.98 -2.48 36.07
C ARG A 338 -16.67 -1.75 37.36
N ARG A 339 -15.66 -0.87 37.38
CA ARG A 339 -15.32 -0.06 38.57
C ARG A 339 -16.41 0.96 38.91
N ALA A 340 -17.14 1.46 37.92
CA ALA A 340 -18.25 2.39 38.12
C ALA A 340 -19.50 1.70 38.71
N GLU A 341 -19.80 0.47 38.28
CA GLU A 341 -20.92 -0.34 38.79
C GLU A 341 -20.74 -0.81 40.24
N VAL A 342 -19.50 -0.85 40.73
CA VAL A 342 -19.15 -1.32 42.09
C VAL A 342 -19.12 -0.18 43.13
N ARG A 343 -19.41 1.08 42.73
CA ARG A 343 -19.54 2.17 43.71
C ARG A 343 -20.94 2.14 44.36
N PRO A 344 -21.03 2.15 45.71
CA PRO A 344 -22.28 2.05 46.46
C PRO A 344 -23.22 3.25 46.27
#